data_AF-A0A6M0S2N7-F1
#
_entry.id   AF-A0A6M0S2N7-F1
#
_cell.length_a   1.000
_cell.length_b   1.000
_cell.length_c   1.000
_cell.angle_alpha   90.00
_cell.angle_beta   90.00
_cell.angle_gamma   90.00
#
_symmetry.space_group_name_H-M   'P 1'
#
loop_
_entity.id
_entity.type
_entity.pdbx_description
1 polymer ?
#
loop_
_entity_poly.entity_id
_entity_poly.type
_entity_poly.pdbx_seq_one_letter_code
_entity_poly.pdbx_strand_id
1 'polypeptide(L)' 'MSPSSLKTVLESSSPDKSVSEAHIATAIIHVIETARSQGQSLDDVITELMADDALLDRKSRHLLGDILTQAWNTL' A
#
# COMPACT_ATOMS: atom_id res chain seq x y z
N MET A 1 44.98 -0.60 11.56
CA MET A 1 43.61 -0.41 11.02
C MET A 1 43.41 1.07 10.77
N SER A 2 43.21 1.47 9.51
CA SER A 2 43.09 2.88 9.10
C SER A 2 41.64 3.37 9.23
N PRO A 3 41.42 4.67 9.51
CA PRO A 3 40.08 5.25 9.71
C PRO A 3 39.16 5.16 8.47
N SER A 4 39.70 4.87 7.28
CA SER A 4 38.94 4.71 6.04
C SER A 4 38.04 3.48 5.99
N SER A 5 38.31 2.44 6.81
CA SER A 5 37.48 1.22 6.83
C SER A 5 36.17 1.37 7.62
N LEU A 6 36.03 2.44 8.43
CA LEU A 6 34.81 2.68 9.20
C LEU A 6 33.77 3.49 8.41
N LYS A 7 34.21 4.28 7.41
CA LYS A 7 33.30 5.09 6.60
C LYS A 7 32.48 4.26 5.61
N THR A 8 33.01 3.13 5.15
CA THR A 8 32.33 2.27 4.16
C THR A 8 31.21 1.41 4.75
N VAL A 9 31.20 1.16 6.06
CA VAL A 9 30.16 0.35 6.72
C VAL A 9 28.98 1.20 7.19
N LEU A 10 29.19 2.49 7.45
CA LEU A 10 28.13 3.41 7.88
C LEU A 10 27.41 4.12 6.72
N GLU A 11 27.98 4.09 5.50
CA GLU A 11 27.45 4.79 4.33
C GLU A 11 26.53 3.89 3.45
N SER A 12 26.33 2.62 3.82
CA SER A 12 25.44 1.68 3.11
C SER A 12 24.06 1.48 3.75
N SER A 13 23.80 2.07 4.92
CA SER A 13 22.49 1.99 5.59
C SER A 13 21.63 3.19 5.21
N SER A 14 21.26 3.30 3.93
CA SER A 14 19.99 3.95 3.62
C SER A 14 18.90 2.94 3.98
N PRO A 15 17.91 3.25 4.84
CA PRO A 15 16.76 2.37 4.98
C PRO A 15 16.13 2.24 3.60
N ASP A 16 16.02 1.01 3.11
CA ASP A 16 15.38 0.72 1.84
C ASP A 16 13.99 1.37 1.82
N LYS A 17 13.89 2.48 1.08
CA LYS A 17 12.63 3.20 0.81
C LYS A 17 11.76 2.45 -0.21
N SER A 18 11.93 1.14 -0.32
CA SER A 18 11.18 0.30 -1.25
C SER A 18 9.88 -0.14 -0.59
N VAL A 19 8.78 0.10 -1.30
CA VAL A 19 7.49 -0.44 -0.90
C VAL A 19 7.51 -1.94 -1.23
N SER A 20 7.32 -2.78 -0.21
CA SER A 20 7.24 -4.24 -0.36
C SER A 20 5.78 -4.68 -0.55
N GLU A 21 5.58 -5.89 -1.08
CA GLU A 21 4.23 -6.48 -1.20
C GLU A 21 3.52 -6.60 0.16
N ALA A 22 4.28 -6.91 1.22
CA ALA A 22 3.73 -6.98 2.58
C ALA A 22 3.26 -5.61 3.09
N HIS A 23 3.96 -4.53 2.76
CA HIS A 23 3.51 -3.17 3.07
C HIS A 23 2.20 -2.84 2.35
N ILE A 24 2.07 -3.22 1.08
CA ILE A 24 0.85 -3.00 0.29
C ILE A 24 -0.32 -3.81 0.89
N ALA A 25 -0.10 -5.09 1.17
CA ALA A 25 -1.13 -5.96 1.75
C ALA A 25 -1.63 -5.44 3.10
N THR A 26 -0.71 -4.98 3.96
CA THR A 26 -1.05 -4.39 5.26
C THR A 26 -1.89 -3.12 5.09
N ALA A 27 -1.55 -2.26 4.12
CA ALA A 27 -2.31 -1.05 3.84
C ALA A 27 -3.74 -1.39 3.35
N ILE A 28 -3.89 -2.39 2.47
CA ILE A 28 -5.20 -2.84 1.99
C ILE A 28 -6.06 -3.38 3.14
N ILE A 29 -5.49 -4.23 4.02
CA ILE A 29 -6.19 -4.75 5.20
C ILE A 29 -6.67 -3.59 6.07
N HIS A 30 -5.80 -2.61 6.35
CA HIS A 30 -6.13 -1.47 7.18
C HIS A 30 -7.27 -0.62 6.58
N VAL A 31 -7.26 -0.40 5.27
CA VAL A 31 -8.35 0.31 4.56
C VAL A 31 -9.68 -0.43 4.73
N ILE A 32 -9.70 -1.75 4.56
CA ILE A 32 -10.90 -2.58 4.71
C ILE A 32 -11.44 -2.51 6.14
N GLU A 33 -10.58 -2.72 7.13
CA GLU A 33 -10.97 -2.67 8.55
C GLU A 33 -11.51 -1.30 8.93
N THR A 34 -10.85 -0.24 8.46
CA THR A 34 -11.26 1.14 8.70
C THR A 34 -12.62 1.43 8.06
N ALA A 35 -12.81 1.09 6.79
CA ALA A 35 -14.08 1.30 6.09
C ALA A 35 -15.23 0.55 6.77
N ARG A 36 -15.00 -0.72 7.14
CA ARG A 36 -15.99 -1.53 7.89
C ARG A 36 -16.33 -0.90 9.25
N SER A 37 -15.33 -0.39 9.97
CA SER A 37 -15.56 0.28 11.27
C SER A 37 -16.40 1.55 11.14
N GLN A 38 -16.39 2.19 9.96
CA GLN A 38 -17.19 3.37 9.63
C GLN A 38 -18.56 3.00 9.05
N GLY A 39 -18.87 1.72 8.84
CA GLY A 39 -20.11 1.25 8.24
C GLY A 39 -20.19 1.42 6.73
N GLN A 40 -19.06 1.68 6.04
CA GLN A 40 -19.01 1.74 4.59
C GLN A 40 -19.16 0.34 3.97
N SER A 41 -19.84 0.28 2.83
CA SER A 41 -19.91 -0.92 2.01
C SER A 41 -18.72 -1.01 1.05
N LEU A 42 -18.51 -2.21 0.46
CA LEU A 42 -17.52 -2.38 -0.59
C LEU A 42 -17.79 -1.45 -1.79
N ASP A 43 -19.04 -1.26 -2.15
CA ASP A 43 -19.43 -0.40 -3.28
C ASP A 43 -19.05 1.07 -3.04
N ASP A 44 -19.20 1.55 -1.81
CA ASP A 44 -18.78 2.89 -1.40
C ASP A 44 -17.25 3.06 -1.58
N VAL A 45 -16.48 2.10 -1.08
CA VAL A 45 -15.00 2.13 -1.15
C VAL A 45 -14.52 2.06 -2.60
N ILE A 46 -15.13 1.22 -3.44
CA ILE A 46 -14.80 1.13 -4.87
C ILE A 46 -15.17 2.43 -5.59
N THR A 47 -16.31 3.03 -5.25
CA THR A 47 -16.72 4.32 -5.82
C THR A 47 -15.72 5.43 -5.49
N GLU A 48 -15.28 5.51 -4.23
CA GLU A 48 -14.25 6.47 -3.80
C GLU A 48 -12.92 6.24 -4.54
N LEU A 49 -12.48 4.98 -4.65
CA LEU A 49 -11.27 4.63 -5.40
C LEU A 49 -11.36 5.01 -6.88
N MET A 50 -12.53 4.86 -7.49
CA MET A 50 -12.75 5.23 -8.90
C MET A 50 -12.89 6.74 -9.10
N ALA A 51 -13.27 7.49 -8.07
CA ALA A 51 -13.38 8.95 -8.12
C ALA A 51 -12.02 9.65 -7.95
N ASP A 52 -11.05 9.02 -7.27
CA ASP A 52 -9.72 9.58 -7.08
C ASP A 52 -8.90 9.57 -8.40
N ASP A 53 -8.41 10.73 -8.83
CA ASP A 53 -7.81 10.93 -10.16
C ASP A 53 -6.36 11.43 -10.11
N ALA A 54 -5.77 11.54 -8.91
CA ALA A 54 -4.46 12.19 -8.75
C ALA A 54 -3.27 11.23 -8.64
N LEU A 55 -3.47 9.99 -8.15
CA LEU A 55 -2.36 9.09 -7.78
C LEU A 55 -2.21 7.85 -8.67
N LEU A 56 -3.31 7.33 -9.21
CA LEU A 56 -3.32 6.07 -9.96
C LEU A 56 -3.97 6.28 -11.33
N ASP A 57 -3.31 5.76 -12.37
CA ASP A 57 -3.93 5.68 -13.68
C ASP A 57 -5.15 4.74 -13.66
N ARG A 58 -5.99 4.86 -14.69
CA ARG A 58 -7.24 4.09 -14.79
C ARG A 58 -7.03 2.58 -14.69
N LYS A 59 -5.94 2.06 -15.27
CA LYS A 59 -5.66 0.62 -15.28
C LYS A 59 -5.29 0.13 -13.88
N SER A 60 -4.47 0.91 -13.19
CA SER A 60 -4.03 0.65 -11.82
C SER A 60 -5.19 0.71 -10.84
N ARG A 61 -6.12 1.67 -11.05
CA ARG A 61 -7.37 1.75 -10.29
C ARG A 61 -8.24 0.51 -10.45
N HIS A 62 -8.47 0.05 -11.68
CA HIS A 62 -9.23 -1.18 -11.91
C HIS A 62 -8.58 -2.40 -11.25
N LEU A 63 -7.26 -2.57 -11.41
CA LEU A 63 -6.54 -3.68 -10.78
C LEU A 63 -6.64 -3.63 -9.25
N LEU A 64 -6.48 -2.45 -8.65
CA LEU A 64 -6.61 -2.29 -7.20
C LEU A 64 -8.04 -2.55 -6.73
N GLY A 65 -9.05 -2.16 -7.53
CA GLY A 65 -10.45 -2.48 -7.26
C GLY A 65 -10.73 -3.99 -7.25
N ASP A 66 -10.15 -4.74 -8.19
CA ASP A 66 -10.26 -6.21 -8.22
C ASP A 66 -9.62 -6.84 -6.98
N ILE A 67 -8.41 -6.38 -6.61
CA ILE A 67 -7.71 -6.87 -5.41
C ILE A 67 -8.49 -6.54 -4.15
N LEU A 68 -9.01 -5.32 -4.02
CA LEU A 68 -9.85 -4.90 -2.89
C LEU A 68 -11.12 -5.73 -2.79
N THR A 69 -11.78 -5.99 -3.93
CA THR A 69 -12.98 -6.84 -3.98
C THR A 69 -12.66 -8.25 -3.49
N GLN A 70 -11.55 -8.83 -3.94
CA GLN A 70 -11.14 -10.16 -3.51
C GLN A 70 -10.80 -10.19 -2.01
N ALA A 71 -10.00 -9.23 -1.54
CA ALA A 71 -9.62 -9.13 -0.13
C ALA A 71 -10.83 -8.92 0.78
N TRP A 72 -11.76 -8.04 0.40
CA TRP A 72 -12.99 -7.77 1.15
C TRP A 72 -13.86 -9.01 1.33
N ASN A 73 -13.91 -9.90 0.34
CA ASN A 73 -14.69 -11.13 0.45
C ASN A 73 -13.99 -12.25 1.22
N THR A 74 -12.68 -12.12 1.46
CA THR A 74 -11.84 -13.17 2.07
C THR A 74 -11.54 -12.90 3.54
N LEU A 75 -11.49 -11.62 3.95
CA LEU A 75 -11.26 -11.15 5.32
C LEU A 75 -12.56 -10.97 6.10
#